data_AF-A0A3A5VPK0-F1
#
_entry.id   AF-A0A3A5VPK0-F1
#
_cell.length_a   1.000
_cell.length_b   1.000
_cell.length_c   1.000
_cell.angle_alpha   90.00
_cell.angle_beta   90.00
_cell.angle_gamma   90.00
#
_symmetry.space_group_name_H-M   'P 1'
#
loop_
_entity.id
_entity.type
_entity.pdbx_description
1 polymer ?
#
loop_
_entity_poly.entity_id
_entity_poly.type
_entity_poly.pdbx_seq_one_letter_code
_entity_poly.pdbx_strand_id
1 'polypeptide(L)'
;METSPRWQGRLDVLGSKERETLLGTSLSRRFTRLPLWLSHPANISAFYGLLTSLALLLPYRFAQASDSWLTNWIFHSALIMIACLLLGMMSLIIVSISKRFPATPPRYILYPMPFVGLGLLTISMTDMMNLPSSIIWLLLLLPGPMYVHLSWAPRWRLLCLLEDDKNPFEGMEDFKDPANDAENIADGDEELLSVVDALEEE
;
A
#
# COMPACT_ATOMS: atom_id res chain seq x y z
N MET A 1 1.76 13.50 27.73
CA MET A 1 1.60 12.10 28.20
C MET A 1 1.36 11.29 26.93
N GLU A 2 2.43 10.88 26.25
CA GLU A 2 2.30 10.18 24.96
C GLU A 2 1.97 8.71 25.24
N THR A 3 0.72 8.35 25.04
CA THR A 3 0.27 6.96 25.05
C THR A 3 0.86 6.28 23.82
N SER A 4 2.01 5.63 23.98
CA SER A 4 2.44 4.62 23.01
C SER A 4 1.24 3.70 22.72
N PRO A 5 0.90 3.41 21.46
CA PRO A 5 -0.26 2.60 21.15
C PRO A 5 -0.18 1.26 21.89
N ARG A 6 -1.21 0.93 22.67
CA ARG A 6 -1.27 -0.24 23.56
C ARG A 6 -0.97 -1.59 22.86
N TRP A 7 -1.07 -1.62 21.54
CA TRP A 7 -0.75 -2.78 20.71
C TRP A 7 0.76 -2.98 20.48
N GLN A 8 1.59 -1.91 20.50
CA GLN A 8 3.04 -2.01 20.24
C GLN A 8 3.76 -2.82 21.32
N GLY A 9 3.42 -2.63 22.59
CA GLY A 9 3.96 -3.42 23.70
C GLY A 9 3.48 -4.88 23.73
N ARG A 10 2.48 -5.24 22.91
CA ARG A 10 1.99 -6.62 22.77
C ARG A 10 2.61 -7.37 21.60
N LEU A 11 3.38 -6.69 20.74
CA LEU A 11 4.15 -7.34 19.68
C LEU A 11 5.26 -8.25 20.23
N ASP A 12 5.72 -8.00 21.45
CA ASP A 12 6.80 -8.77 22.09
C ASP A 12 6.29 -10.12 22.65
N VAL A 13 4.97 -10.30 22.72
CA VAL A 13 4.32 -11.56 23.11
C VAL A 13 4.09 -12.48 21.91
N LEU A 14 4.11 -11.94 20.69
CA LEU A 14 3.89 -12.68 19.45
C LEU A 14 5.20 -13.32 18.94
N GLY A 15 5.08 -14.47 18.27
CA GLY A 15 6.21 -15.14 17.62
C GLY A 15 6.80 -14.30 16.48
N SER A 16 8.03 -14.62 16.06
CA SER A 16 8.75 -13.91 14.98
C SER A 16 7.93 -13.87 13.67
N LYS A 17 7.35 -15.00 13.26
CA LYS A 17 6.53 -15.16 12.04
C LYS A 17 5.21 -14.38 12.11
N GLU A 18 4.57 -14.32 13.27
CA GLU A 18 3.33 -13.55 13.51
C GLU A 18 3.61 -12.04 13.46
N ARG A 19 4.71 -11.62 14.08
CA ARG A 19 5.19 -10.23 14.05
C ARG A 19 5.56 -9.80 12.64
N GLU A 20 6.23 -10.65 11.87
CA GLU A 20 6.54 -10.38 10.47
C GLU A 20 5.28 -10.28 9.61
N THR A 21 4.27 -11.13 9.84
CA THR A 21 2.99 -11.06 9.13
C THR A 21 2.27 -9.73 9.38
N LEU A 22 2.28 -9.25 10.64
CA LEU A 22 1.67 -7.99 11.05
C LEU A 22 2.42 -6.74 10.56
N LEU A 23 3.74 -6.73 10.72
CA LEU A 23 4.58 -5.58 10.35
C LEU A 23 4.83 -5.52 8.85
N GLY A 24 4.85 -6.69 8.20
CA GLY A 24 5.15 -6.87 6.79
C GLY A 24 6.46 -6.20 6.39
N THR A 25 6.44 -5.71 5.16
CA THR A 25 7.59 -5.11 4.48
C THR A 25 7.87 -3.66 4.91
N SER A 26 8.91 -3.04 4.36
CA SER A 26 9.35 -1.68 4.75
C SER A 26 8.23 -0.62 4.73
N LEU A 27 7.30 -0.68 3.78
CA LEU A 27 6.22 0.30 3.63
C LEU A 27 5.12 0.12 4.69
N SER A 28 4.69 -1.11 4.96
CA SER A 28 3.75 -1.40 6.06
C SER A 28 4.36 -1.08 7.42
N ARG A 29 5.67 -1.32 7.62
CA ARG A 29 6.41 -0.92 8.83
C ARG A 29 6.39 0.58 9.10
N ARG A 30 6.30 1.42 8.06
CA ARG A 30 6.16 2.88 8.22
C ARG A 30 4.76 3.24 8.72
N PHE A 31 3.73 2.60 8.20
CA PHE A 31 2.34 2.84 8.62
C PHE A 31 2.03 2.30 10.01
N THR A 32 2.69 1.23 10.44
CA THR A 32 2.59 0.72 11.82
C THR A 32 3.20 1.66 12.86
N ARG A 33 4.04 2.63 12.47
CA ARG A 33 4.54 3.67 13.38
C ARG A 33 3.51 4.78 13.62
N LEU A 34 2.51 4.89 12.76
CA LEU A 34 1.45 5.88 12.89
C LEU A 34 0.33 5.34 13.79
N PRO A 35 -0.41 6.22 14.49
CA PRO A 35 -1.58 5.79 15.24
C PRO A 35 -2.63 5.17 14.31
N LEU A 36 -3.38 4.17 14.80
CA LEU A 36 -4.27 3.34 13.97
C LEU A 36 -5.38 4.13 13.27
N TRP A 37 -5.83 5.25 13.86
CA TRP A 37 -6.80 6.14 13.22
C TRP A 37 -6.22 6.82 11.97
N LEU A 38 -4.93 7.17 11.98
CA LEU A 38 -4.26 7.85 10.87
C LEU A 38 -3.87 6.85 9.79
N SER A 39 -3.41 5.66 10.18
CA SER A 39 -3.10 4.56 9.27
C SER A 39 -4.33 3.78 8.80
N HIS A 40 -5.54 4.34 8.95
CA HIS A 40 -6.76 3.76 8.43
C HIS A 40 -6.67 3.51 6.90
N PRO A 41 -7.08 2.34 6.38
CA PRO A 41 -6.96 1.98 4.95
C PRO A 41 -7.47 3.03 3.96
N ALA A 42 -8.57 3.71 4.33
CA ALA A 42 -9.13 4.81 3.55
C ALA A 42 -8.17 6.01 3.45
N ASN A 43 -7.53 6.40 4.55
CA ASN A 43 -6.59 7.54 4.58
C ASN A 43 -5.34 7.26 3.74
N ILE A 44 -4.83 6.03 3.80
CA ILE A 44 -3.67 5.61 3.01
C ILE A 44 -4.00 5.61 1.51
N SER A 45 -5.19 5.13 1.15
CA SER A 45 -5.66 5.18 -0.23
C SER A 45 -5.84 6.63 -0.70
N ALA A 46 -6.43 7.50 0.14
CA ALA A 46 -6.59 8.91 -0.16
C ALA A 46 -5.24 9.63 -0.33
N PHE A 47 -4.24 9.30 0.50
CA PHE A 47 -2.87 9.82 0.37
C PHE A 47 -2.23 9.42 -0.96
N TYR A 48 -2.44 8.18 -1.42
CA TYR A 48 -2.03 7.79 -2.77
C TYR A 48 -2.72 8.62 -3.86
N GLY A 49 -4.02 8.89 -3.71
CA GLY A 49 -4.76 9.79 -4.60
C GLY A 49 -4.15 11.20 -4.66
N LEU A 50 -3.70 11.73 -3.52
CA LEU A 50 -2.98 13.01 -3.43
C LEU A 50 -1.63 12.97 -4.16
N LEU A 51 -0.84 11.89 -4.00
CA LEU A 51 0.42 11.75 -4.72
C LEU A 51 0.20 11.68 -6.24
N THR A 52 -0.85 10.98 -6.66
CA THR A 52 -1.24 10.88 -8.06
C THR A 52 -1.67 12.24 -8.60
N SER A 53 -2.45 13.00 -7.85
CA SER A 53 -2.88 14.34 -8.28
C SER A 53 -1.72 15.34 -8.35
N LEU A 54 -0.74 15.25 -7.46
CA LEU A 54 0.50 16.04 -7.54
C LEU A 54 1.28 15.73 -8.83
N ALA A 55 1.38 14.45 -9.22
CA ALA A 55 2.02 14.07 -10.47
C ALA A 55 1.29 14.61 -11.70
N LEU A 56 -0.03 14.79 -11.61
CA LEU A 56 -0.87 15.36 -12.67
C LEU A 56 -0.83 16.89 -12.77
N LEU A 57 -0.18 17.58 -11.84
CA LEU A 57 -0.10 19.05 -11.84
C LEU A 57 0.50 19.59 -13.15
N LEU A 58 1.59 18.97 -13.61
CA LEU A 58 2.30 19.39 -14.83
C LEU A 58 1.49 19.09 -16.11
N PRO A 59 0.94 17.88 -16.32
CA PRO A 59 0.00 17.62 -17.40
C PRO A 59 -1.18 18.61 -17.44
N TYR A 60 -1.80 18.90 -16.28
CA TYR A 60 -2.92 19.85 -16.23
C TYR A 60 -2.54 21.26 -16.67
N ARG A 61 -1.35 21.72 -16.28
CA ARG A 61 -0.86 23.04 -16.67
C ARG A 61 -0.64 23.15 -18.18
N PHE A 62 -0.11 22.11 -18.82
CA PHE A 62 0.19 22.16 -20.26
C PHE A 62 -1.01 21.81 -21.15
N ALA A 63 -1.95 21.00 -20.66
CA ALA A 63 -3.14 20.60 -21.42
C ALA A 63 -4.21 21.71 -21.50
N GLN A 64 -4.24 22.65 -20.56
CA GLN A 64 -5.26 23.69 -20.51
C GLN A 64 -4.69 25.06 -20.89
N ALA A 65 -5.27 25.68 -21.91
CA ALA A 65 -4.95 27.06 -22.32
C ALA A 65 -5.64 28.13 -21.45
N SER A 66 -6.62 27.75 -20.63
CA SER A 66 -7.40 28.65 -19.79
C SER A 66 -6.72 29.00 -18.47
N ASP A 67 -6.92 30.23 -17.99
CA ASP A 67 -6.40 30.71 -16.71
C ASP A 67 -6.93 29.94 -15.48
N SER A 68 -8.03 29.18 -15.63
CA SER A 68 -8.66 28.39 -14.57
C SER A 68 -8.07 26.99 -14.37
N TRP A 69 -6.92 26.68 -14.98
CA TRP A 69 -6.27 25.35 -14.89
C TRP A 69 -6.05 24.90 -13.44
N LEU A 70 -5.70 25.82 -12.54
CA LEU A 70 -5.44 25.52 -11.13
C LEU A 70 -6.72 25.11 -10.40
N THR A 71 -7.82 25.83 -10.62
CA THR A 71 -9.13 25.50 -10.05
C THR A 71 -9.61 24.13 -10.55
N ASN A 72 -9.43 23.85 -11.84
CA ASN A 72 -9.76 22.55 -12.42
C ASN A 72 -8.90 21.43 -11.83
N TRP A 73 -7.60 21.67 -11.62
CA TRP A 73 -6.71 20.71 -10.98
C TRP A 73 -7.12 20.43 -9.52
N ILE A 74 -7.45 21.47 -8.73
CA ILE A 74 -7.91 21.32 -7.34
C ILE A 74 -9.17 20.44 -7.30
N PHE A 75 -10.14 20.73 -8.18
CA PHE A 75 -11.39 19.97 -8.24
C PHE A 75 -11.14 18.49 -8.61
N HIS A 76 -10.35 18.24 -9.66
CA HIS A 76 -10.03 16.86 -10.05
C HIS A 76 -9.18 16.13 -9.01
N SER A 77 -8.24 16.81 -8.36
CA SER A 77 -7.47 16.28 -7.25
C SER A 77 -8.38 15.81 -6.12
N ALA A 78 -9.37 16.63 -5.74
CA ALA A 78 -10.34 16.25 -4.71
C ALA A 78 -11.15 15.02 -5.11
N LEU A 79 -11.61 14.92 -6.37
CA LEU A 79 -12.32 13.74 -6.88
C LEU A 79 -11.45 12.48 -6.83
N ILE A 80 -10.19 12.57 -7.26
CA ILE A 80 -9.24 11.45 -7.21
C ILE A 80 -9.03 10.98 -5.77
N MET A 81 -8.80 11.91 -4.84
CA MET A 81 -8.62 11.60 -3.43
C MET A 81 -9.86 10.91 -2.85
N ILE A 82 -11.06 11.43 -3.11
CA ILE A 82 -12.32 10.85 -2.63
C ILE A 82 -12.53 9.45 -3.25
N ALA A 83 -12.27 9.28 -4.54
CA ALA A 83 -12.40 7.98 -5.20
C ALA A 83 -11.47 6.94 -4.56
N CYS A 84 -10.20 7.28 -4.34
CA CYS A 84 -9.25 6.39 -3.68
C CYS A 84 -9.65 6.12 -2.22
N LEU A 85 -10.13 7.13 -1.49
CA LEU A 85 -10.64 6.99 -0.12
C LEU A 85 -11.76 5.95 -0.06
N LEU A 86 -12.76 6.08 -0.95
CA LEU A 86 -13.89 5.15 -1.04
C LEU A 86 -13.44 3.73 -1.38
N LEU A 87 -12.48 3.55 -2.30
CA LEU A 87 -11.92 2.24 -2.61
C LEU A 87 -11.18 1.62 -1.40
N GLY A 88 -10.49 2.44 -0.61
CA GLY A 88 -9.86 2.01 0.64
C GLY A 88 -10.88 1.58 1.70
N MET A 89 -12.00 2.30 1.82
CA MET A 89 -13.13 1.92 2.68
C MET A 89 -13.75 0.60 2.23
N MET A 90 -14.05 0.46 0.94
CA MET A 90 -14.62 -0.77 0.38
C MET A 90 -13.70 -1.96 0.59
N SER A 91 -12.40 -1.76 0.47
CA SER A 91 -11.40 -2.79 0.76
C SER A 91 -11.46 -3.28 2.20
N LEU A 92 -11.65 -2.37 3.16
CA LEU A 92 -11.82 -2.72 4.56
C LEU A 92 -13.10 -3.54 4.77
N ILE A 93 -14.22 -3.14 4.17
CA ILE A 93 -15.50 -3.87 4.25
C ILE A 93 -15.35 -5.29 3.70
N ILE A 94 -14.71 -5.44 2.54
CA ILE A 94 -14.48 -6.76 1.94
C ILE A 94 -13.61 -7.63 2.85
N VAL A 95 -12.56 -7.06 3.43
CA VAL A 95 -11.64 -7.77 4.33
C VAL A 95 -12.27 -8.12 5.67
N SER A 96 -13.14 -7.27 6.21
CA SER A 96 -13.83 -7.55 7.47
C SER A 96 -14.79 -8.73 7.34
N ILE A 97 -15.44 -8.87 6.19
CA ILE A 97 -16.30 -10.01 5.85
C ILE A 97 -15.46 -11.26 5.55
N SER A 98 -14.45 -11.13 4.67
CA SER A 98 -13.67 -12.28 4.19
C SER A 98 -12.69 -12.82 5.22
N LYS A 99 -12.30 -12.00 6.21
CA LYS A 99 -11.29 -12.31 7.24
C LYS A 99 -9.94 -12.81 6.70
N ARG A 100 -9.63 -12.54 5.42
CA ARG A 100 -8.39 -12.98 4.76
C ARG A 100 -7.14 -12.44 5.46
N PHE A 101 -6.04 -13.16 5.28
CA PHE A 101 -4.70 -12.72 5.71
C PHE A 101 -4.06 -11.77 4.69
N PRO A 102 -3.06 -10.97 5.12
CA PRO A 102 -2.35 -10.08 4.22
C PRO A 102 -1.62 -10.85 3.11
N ALA A 103 -1.82 -10.43 1.86
CA ALA A 103 -1.09 -10.97 0.71
C ALA A 103 -0.01 -9.97 0.26
N THR A 104 1.10 -10.48 -0.27
CA THR A 104 2.14 -9.67 -0.89
C THR A 104 1.64 -9.16 -2.25
N PRO A 105 1.59 -7.84 -2.48
CA PRO A 105 1.19 -7.30 -3.77
C PRO A 105 2.27 -7.60 -4.82
N PRO A 106 1.90 -7.87 -6.08
CA PRO A 106 2.86 -8.14 -7.16
C PRO A 106 3.60 -6.84 -7.57
N ARG A 107 4.66 -6.50 -6.84
CA ARG A 107 5.39 -5.22 -6.97
C ARG A 107 5.95 -4.96 -8.36
N TYR A 108 6.46 -5.99 -9.01
CA TYR A 108 7.01 -5.92 -10.37
C TYR A 108 6.01 -5.35 -11.38
N ILE A 109 4.72 -5.60 -11.19
CA ILE A 109 3.67 -5.08 -12.07
C ILE A 109 3.10 -3.78 -11.49
N LEU A 110 2.82 -3.76 -10.18
CA LEU A 110 2.04 -2.68 -9.56
C LEU A 110 2.80 -1.35 -9.46
N TYR A 111 4.12 -1.37 -9.26
CA TYR A 111 4.94 -0.16 -9.08
C TYR A 111 5.26 0.59 -10.38
N PRO A 112 5.49 -0.06 -11.54
CA PRO A 112 5.66 0.66 -12.80
C PRO A 112 4.36 1.24 -13.36
N MET A 113 3.19 0.72 -12.99
CA MET A 113 1.90 1.14 -13.55
C MET A 113 1.65 2.66 -13.57
N PRO A 114 1.90 3.45 -12.50
CA PRO A 114 1.68 4.89 -12.53
C PRO A 114 2.60 5.59 -13.54
N PHE A 115 3.84 5.14 -13.69
CA PHE A 115 4.79 5.71 -14.65
C PHE A 115 4.38 5.40 -16.09
N VAL A 116 3.95 4.16 -16.35
CA VAL A 116 3.38 3.77 -17.63
C VAL A 116 2.12 4.59 -17.91
N GLY A 117 1.24 4.74 -16.92
CA GLY A 117 0.04 5.57 -17.01
C GLY A 117 0.35 7.03 -17.35
N LEU A 118 1.36 7.63 -16.71
CA LEU A 118 1.81 8.99 -17.03
C LEU A 118 2.39 9.09 -18.44
N GLY A 119 3.21 8.12 -18.86
CA GLY A 119 3.77 8.10 -20.23
C GLY A 119 2.67 8.01 -21.29
N LEU A 120 1.69 7.12 -21.09
CA LEU A 120 0.53 6.99 -21.98
C LEU A 120 -0.34 8.25 -21.96
N LEU A 121 -0.49 8.90 -20.80
CA LEU A 121 -1.17 10.19 -20.69
C LEU A 121 -0.48 11.24 -21.56
N THR A 122 0.86 11.34 -21.51
CA THR A 122 1.62 12.27 -22.36
C THR A 122 1.43 11.98 -23.84
N ILE A 123 1.52 10.72 -24.26
CA ILE A 123 1.29 10.30 -25.66
C ILE A 123 -0.14 10.64 -26.13
N SER A 124 -1.13 10.46 -25.25
CA SER A 124 -2.51 10.80 -25.53
C SER A 124 -2.73 12.31 -25.62
N MET A 125 -1.97 13.13 -24.88
CA MET A 125 -2.06 14.60 -24.90
C MET A 125 -1.39 15.21 -26.13
N THR A 126 -0.40 14.54 -26.72
CA THR A 126 0.27 14.98 -27.96
C THR A 126 -0.45 14.50 -29.21
N ASP A 127 -1.63 13.88 -29.08
CA ASP A 127 -2.41 13.28 -30.17
C ASP A 127 -1.60 12.29 -31.04
N MET A 128 -0.51 11.72 -30.50
CA MET A 128 0.33 10.77 -31.22
C MET A 128 -0.34 9.40 -31.37
N MET A 129 -1.16 9.01 -30.40
CA MET A 129 -1.91 7.76 -30.40
C MET A 129 -3.19 7.92 -29.59
N ASN A 130 -4.32 7.45 -30.13
CA ASN A 130 -5.62 7.55 -29.47
C ASN A 130 -5.85 6.32 -28.58
N LEU A 131 -5.64 6.49 -27.28
CA LEU A 131 -5.79 5.43 -26.27
C LEU A 131 -7.06 5.65 -25.45
N PRO A 132 -7.78 4.58 -25.06
CA PRO A 132 -8.93 4.71 -24.15
C PRO A 132 -8.51 5.33 -22.83
N SER A 133 -9.12 6.46 -22.45
CA SER A 133 -8.79 7.18 -21.21
C SER A 133 -8.97 6.31 -19.96
N SER A 134 -9.90 5.34 -20.00
CA SER A 134 -10.13 4.38 -18.91
C SER A 134 -8.88 3.56 -18.58
N ILE A 135 -8.08 3.16 -19.57
CA ILE A 135 -6.85 2.37 -19.36
C ILE A 135 -5.79 3.23 -18.67
N ILE A 136 -5.64 4.49 -19.09
CA ILE A 136 -4.70 5.44 -18.51
C ILE A 136 -5.05 5.69 -17.04
N TRP A 137 -6.33 5.99 -16.76
CA TRP A 137 -6.80 6.20 -15.39
C TRP A 137 -6.71 4.94 -14.54
N LEU A 138 -6.95 3.77 -15.10
CA LEU A 138 -6.76 2.49 -14.39
C LEU A 138 -5.29 2.30 -14.00
N LEU A 139 -4.35 2.51 -14.91
CA LEU A 139 -2.91 2.41 -14.61
C LEU A 139 -2.44 3.42 -13.55
N LEU A 140 -2.99 4.64 -13.58
CA LEU A 140 -2.66 5.68 -12.61
C LEU A 140 -3.27 5.41 -11.23
N LEU A 141 -4.53 4.97 -11.16
CA LEU A 141 -5.29 4.92 -9.92
C LEU A 141 -5.26 3.57 -9.23
N LEU A 142 -5.17 2.45 -9.97
CA LEU A 142 -5.27 1.09 -9.44
C LEU A 142 -4.18 0.70 -8.42
N PRO A 143 -2.89 1.11 -8.57
CA PRO A 143 -1.82 0.64 -7.69
C PRO A 143 -2.03 0.92 -6.20
N GLY A 144 -2.50 2.11 -5.85
CA GLY A 144 -2.71 2.49 -4.45
C GLY A 144 -3.81 1.67 -3.75
N PRO A 145 -5.06 1.71 -4.25
CA PRO A 145 -6.15 0.91 -3.71
C PRO A 145 -5.86 -0.59 -3.73
N MET A 146 -5.17 -1.11 -4.75
CA MET A 146 -4.79 -2.53 -4.79
C MET A 146 -3.78 -2.89 -3.72
N TYR A 147 -2.77 -2.06 -3.49
CA TYR A 147 -1.86 -2.23 -2.36
C TYR A 147 -2.65 -2.25 -1.04
N VAL A 148 -3.57 -1.30 -0.85
CA VAL A 148 -4.37 -1.25 0.37
C VAL A 148 -5.26 -2.47 0.52
N HIS A 149 -5.89 -2.91 -0.57
CA HIS A 149 -6.77 -4.06 -0.59
C HIS A 149 -6.03 -5.34 -0.19
N LEU A 150 -4.95 -5.67 -0.90
CA LEU A 150 -4.24 -6.95 -0.73
C LEU A 150 -3.40 -6.99 0.54
N SER A 151 -2.75 -5.87 0.87
CA SER A 151 -1.66 -5.82 1.84
C SER A 151 -2.11 -5.15 3.13
N TRP A 152 -2.62 -3.92 3.06
CA TRP A 152 -2.75 -3.09 4.25
C TRP A 152 -4.05 -3.29 5.04
N ALA A 153 -5.20 -3.37 4.36
CA ALA A 153 -6.49 -3.54 5.01
C ALA A 153 -6.56 -4.81 5.90
N PRO A 154 -6.03 -5.98 5.48
CA PRO A 154 -5.92 -7.15 6.35
C PRO A 154 -5.04 -6.90 7.57
N ARG A 155 -3.87 -6.27 7.41
CA ARG A 155 -2.96 -5.97 8.53
C ARG A 155 -3.59 -5.03 9.53
N TRP A 156 -4.19 -3.94 9.04
CA TRP A 156 -4.86 -2.96 9.89
C TRP A 156 -5.96 -3.61 10.75
N ARG A 157 -6.76 -4.52 10.17
CA ARG A 157 -7.75 -5.30 10.92
C ARG A 157 -7.11 -6.12 12.04
N LEU A 158 -5.99 -6.81 11.78
CA LEU A 158 -5.31 -7.61 12.80
C LEU A 158 -4.72 -6.72 13.91
N LEU A 159 -4.21 -5.54 13.56
CA LEU A 159 -3.72 -4.57 14.54
C LEU A 159 -4.85 -4.04 15.44
N CYS A 160 -6.05 -3.80 14.90
CA CYS A 160 -7.22 -3.44 15.70
C CYS A 160 -7.64 -4.58 16.65
N LEU A 161 -7.56 -5.85 16.23
CA LEU A 161 -7.81 -6.98 17.13
C LEU A 161 -6.82 -7.01 18.30
N LEU A 162 -5.54 -6.76 18.01
CA LEU A 162 -4.50 -6.68 19.03
C LEU A 162 -4.69 -5.47 19.97
N GLU A 163 -5.19 -4.35 19.46
CA GLU A 163 -5.59 -3.21 20.27
C GLU A 163 -6.73 -3.57 21.23
N ASP A 164 -7.72 -4.33 20.75
CA ASP A 164 -8.89 -4.84 21.49
C ASP A 164 -8.61 -6.00 22.44
N ASP A 165 -7.33 -6.40 22.63
CA ASP A 165 -6.94 -7.54 23.50
C ASP A 165 -7.43 -8.91 23.02
N LYS A 166 -7.67 -9.05 21.71
CA LYS A 166 -8.00 -10.32 21.06
C LYS A 166 -6.79 -10.81 20.29
N ASN A 167 -6.38 -12.06 20.49
CA ASN A 167 -5.29 -12.62 19.71
C ASN A 167 -5.78 -12.90 18.27
N PRO A 168 -5.23 -12.25 17.24
CA PRO A 168 -5.62 -12.48 15.85
C PRO A 168 -5.23 -13.86 15.31
N PHE A 169 -4.36 -14.59 16.01
CA PHE A 169 -3.85 -15.91 15.64
C PHE A 169 -4.42 -17.07 16.47
N GLU A 170 -5.34 -16.79 17.41
CA GLU A 170 -5.99 -17.81 18.22
C GLU A 170 -6.71 -18.86 17.34
N GLY A 171 -6.38 -20.14 17.54
CA GLY A 171 -6.97 -21.27 16.82
C GLY A 171 -6.33 -21.58 15.46
N MET A 172 -5.23 -20.90 15.08
CA MET A 172 -4.43 -21.30 13.93
C MET A 172 -3.24 -22.14 14.39
N GLU A 173 -3.35 -23.47 14.24
CA GLU A 173 -2.31 -24.42 14.67
C GLU A 173 -1.00 -24.31 13.87
N ASP A 174 -1.01 -23.58 12.75
CA ASP A 174 0.07 -23.55 11.75
C ASP A 174 1.04 -22.35 11.87
N PHE A 175 0.83 -21.45 12.84
CA PHE A 175 1.77 -20.36 13.15
C PHE A 175 2.83 -20.74 14.19
N LYS A 176 2.83 -21.99 14.65
CA LYS A 176 3.89 -22.53 15.52
C LYS A 176 5.19 -22.69 14.72
N ASP A 177 6.07 -21.73 14.94
CA ASP A 177 7.54 -21.79 14.89
C ASP A 177 8.16 -23.06 14.27
N PRO A 178 8.69 -22.98 13.04
CA PRO A 178 9.82 -23.79 12.65
C PRO A 178 11.05 -22.90 12.77
N ALA A 179 11.90 -23.16 13.75
CA ALA A 179 13.30 -22.74 13.75
C ALA A 179 14.11 -23.33 12.56
N ASN A 180 13.46 -23.63 11.42
CA ASN A 180 13.94 -24.37 10.26
C ASN A 180 13.62 -23.71 8.91
N ASP A 181 12.91 -22.58 8.85
CA ASP A 181 12.65 -21.88 7.56
C ASP A 181 13.83 -20.98 7.12
N ALA A 182 14.96 -20.98 7.85
CA ALA A 182 16.20 -20.32 7.42
C ALA A 182 16.73 -20.88 6.09
N GLU A 183 16.38 -22.12 5.75
CA GLU A 183 16.78 -22.79 4.51
C GLU A 183 15.91 -22.38 3.31
N ASN A 184 14.71 -21.84 3.51
CA ASN A 184 13.81 -21.36 2.44
C ASN A 184 13.91 -19.84 2.16
N ILE A 185 14.49 -19.06 3.08
CA ILE A 185 14.69 -17.61 2.90
C ILE A 185 15.87 -17.32 1.96
N ALA A 186 16.80 -18.26 1.81
CA ALA A 186 17.96 -18.13 0.92
C ALA A 186 17.62 -18.26 -0.58
N ASP A 187 16.44 -18.78 -0.95
CA ASP A 187 16.12 -19.08 -2.36
C ASP A 187 15.37 -17.94 -3.09
N GLY A 188 15.01 -16.84 -2.40
CA GLY A 188 14.08 -15.84 -2.95
C GLY A 188 14.48 -14.38 -2.86
N ASP A 189 15.55 -14.03 -2.15
CA ASP A 189 15.90 -12.63 -1.87
C ASP A 189 17.32 -12.30 -2.37
N GLU A 190 17.43 -12.05 -3.69
CA GLU A 190 18.66 -11.59 -4.36
C GLU A 190 19.29 -10.36 -3.66
N GLU A 191 18.48 -9.55 -2.98
CA GLU A 191 18.94 -8.37 -2.25
C GLU A 191 19.70 -8.76 -0.96
N LEU A 192 19.25 -9.80 -0.25
CA LEU A 192 19.94 -10.34 0.93
C LEU A 192 21.19 -11.14 0.55
N LEU A 193 21.13 -11.93 -0.53
CA LEU A 193 22.31 -12.64 -1.05
C LEU A 193 23.43 -11.67 -1.42
N SER A 194 23.10 -10.53 -2.04
CA SER A 194 24.11 -9.52 -2.40
C SER A 194 24.80 -8.88 -1.19
N VAL A 195 24.11 -8.78 -0.05
CA VAL A 195 24.68 -8.25 1.20
C VAL A 195 25.52 -9.29 1.90
N VAL A 196 25.17 -10.57 1.83
CA VAL A 196 25.98 -11.67 2.38
C VAL A 196 27.27 -11.85 1.58
N ASP A 197 27.18 -11.86 0.25
CA ASP A 197 28.35 -11.98 -0.63
C ASP A 197 29.33 -10.80 -0.43
N ALA A 198 28.81 -9.58 -0.24
CA ALA A 198 29.62 -8.41 0.06
C ALA A 198 30.30 -8.43 1.44
N LEU A 199 29.79 -9.23 2.38
CA LEU A 199 30.37 -9.40 3.72
C LEU A 199 31.36 -10.58 3.79
N GLU A 200 31.29 -11.55 2.87
CA GLU A 200 32.27 -12.64 2.77
C GLU A 200 33.56 -12.21 2.03
N GLU A 201 33.52 -11.12 1.28
CA GLU A 201 34.67 -10.56 0.55
C GLU A 201 35.53 -9.56 1.36
N GLU A 202 35.20 -9.30 2.64
CA GLU A 202 35.93 -8.42 3.56
C GLU A 202 36.66 -9.19 4.69
#